data_AF-A0A966ZAB6-F1
#
_entry.id   AF-A0A966ZAB6-F1
#
_cell.length_a   1.000
_cell.length_b   1.000
_cell.length_c   1.000
_cell.angle_alpha   90.00
_cell.angle_beta   90.00
_cell.angle_gamma   90.00
#
_symmetry.space_group_name_H-M   'P 1'
#
loop_
_entity.id
_entity.type
_entity.pdbx_description
1 polymer ?
#
loop_
_entity_poly.entity_id
_entity_poly.type
_entity_poly.pdbx_seq_one_letter_code
_entity_poly.pdbx_strand_id
1 'polypeptide(L)' 'MIALDTQIAASGGIDTRKYGKLLAQFTPKVIETEAENDAALEVIVALMSKGEGGLTAEEDVLLALYSIFQSGSKRGLTH' A
#
# COMPACT_ATOMS: atom_id res chain seq x y z
N MET A 1 -20.94 -2.27 19.04
CA MET A 1 -19.73 -1.58 19.54
C MET A 1 -18.54 -2.32 18.96
N ILE A 2 -18.13 -1.97 17.75
CA ILE A 2 -16.98 -2.59 17.10
C ILE A 2 -15.76 -1.81 17.59
N ALA A 3 -14.88 -2.48 18.31
CA ALA A 3 -13.62 -1.91 18.76
C ALA A 3 -12.82 -1.52 17.50
N LEU A 4 -12.74 -0.22 17.25
CA LEU A 4 -11.89 0.34 16.22
C LEU A 4 -10.46 0.36 16.77
N ASP A 5 -9.93 -0.80 17.12
CA ASP A 5 -8.53 -0.99 17.48
C ASP A 5 -7.69 -1.04 16.20
N THR A 6 -7.99 -0.12 15.28
CA THR A 6 -7.08 0.25 14.20
C THR A 6 -5.91 0.93 14.90
N GLN A 7 -4.98 0.10 15.35
CA GLN A 7 -3.58 0.47 15.34
C GLN A 7 -3.27 0.96 13.92
N ILE A 8 -3.47 2.25 13.69
CA ILE A 8 -2.49 3.01 12.94
C ILE A 8 -1.23 2.78 13.75
N ALA A 9 -0.48 1.72 13.41
CA ALA A 9 0.67 1.29 14.18
C ALA A 9 1.49 2.55 14.42
N ALA A 10 1.56 2.95 15.68
CA ALA A 10 2.43 4.00 16.12
C ALA A 10 3.79 3.70 15.50
N SER A 11 4.47 4.74 15.05
CA SER A 11 5.74 4.74 14.32
C SER A 11 6.92 4.20 15.15
N GLY A 12 6.73 3.12 15.92
CA GLY A 12 7.74 2.39 16.67
C GLY A 12 8.14 1.15 15.89
N GLY A 13 8.92 1.34 14.82
CA GLY A 13 9.47 0.21 14.04
C GLY A 13 9.77 0.53 12.59
N ILE A 14 9.13 1.56 12.02
CA ILE A 14 9.38 2.03 10.65
C ILE A 14 10.63 2.92 10.64
N ASP A 15 11.63 2.54 9.84
CA ASP A 15 12.73 3.42 9.49
C ASP A 15 12.24 4.43 8.43
N THR A 16 12.02 5.67 8.86
CA THR A 16 11.49 6.75 8.02
C THR A 16 12.38 7.06 6.81
N ARG A 17 13.70 6.83 6.90
CA ARG A 17 14.61 7.03 5.77
C ARG A 17 14.45 5.92 4.74
N LYS A 18 14.31 4.66 5.17
CA LYS A 18 14.04 3.55 4.26
C LYS A 18 12.66 3.68 3.62
N TYR A 19 11.65 4.02 4.42
CA TYR A 19 10.30 4.24 3.92
C TYR A 19 10.26 5.41 2.93
N GLY A 20 10.93 6.52 3.22
CA GLY A 20 11.03 7.64 2.27
C GLY A 20 11.68 7.27 0.94
N LYS A 21 12.69 6.38 0.94
CA LYS A 21 13.28 5.86 -0.31
C LYS A 21 12.30 4.99 -1.09
N LEU A 22 11.53 4.14 -0.40
CA LEU A 22 10.49 3.33 -1.03
C LEU A 22 9.40 4.22 -1.66
N LEU A 23 8.95 5.25 -0.94
CA LEU A 23 8.00 6.22 -1.48
C LEU A 23 8.55 6.97 -2.69
N ALA A 24 9.82 7.38 -2.68
CA ALA A 24 10.44 8.02 -3.83
C ALA A 24 10.62 7.05 -5.03
N GLN A 25 10.89 5.77 -4.75
CA GLN A 25 11.05 4.74 -5.78
C GLN A 25 9.73 4.42 -6.48
N PHE A 26 8.67 4.20 -5.71
CA PHE A 26 7.38 3.74 -6.23
C PHE A 26 6.38 4.87 -6.48
N THR A 27 6.66 6.07 -5.97
CA THR A 27 5.85 7.29 -6.10
C THR A 27 4.35 7.01 -5.97
N PRO A 28 3.89 6.39 -4.86
CA PRO A 28 2.47 6.09 -4.68
C PRO A 28 1.67 7.39 -4.73
N LYS A 29 0.70 7.42 -5.63
CA LYS A 29 -0.19 8.57 -5.86
C LYS A 29 -1.62 8.08 -6.03
N VAL A 30 -2.56 9.04 -6.06
CA VAL A 30 -3.93 8.76 -6.46
C VAL A 30 -3.91 8.20 -7.89
N ILE A 31 -4.62 7.09 -8.07
CA ILE A 31 -4.76 6.40 -9.35
C ILE A 31 -5.97 7.00 -10.07
N GLU A 32 -5.75 7.61 -11.23
CA GLU A 32 -6.77 8.32 -12.01
C GLU A 32 -7.07 7.62 -13.34
N THR A 33 -6.16 6.75 -13.80
CA THR A 33 -6.24 6.06 -15.10
C THR A 33 -5.99 4.55 -14.97
N GLU A 34 -6.41 3.78 -15.98
CA GLU A 34 -6.15 2.33 -16.03
C GLU A 34 -4.64 2.01 -16.08
N ALA A 35 -3.87 2.77 -16.85
CA ALA A 35 -2.42 2.58 -16.92
C ALA A 35 -1.72 2.78 -15.56
N GLU A 36 -2.21 3.73 -14.75
CA GLU A 36 -1.72 3.94 -13.38
C GLU A 36 -2.14 2.81 -12.44
N ASN A 37 -3.34 2.25 -12.66
CA ASN A 37 -3.81 1.10 -11.90
C ASN A 37 -2.97 -0.14 -12.21
N ASP A 38 -2.63 -0.38 -13.47
CA ASP A 38 -1.79 -1.50 -13.90
C ASP A 38 -0.38 -1.38 -13.31
N ALA A 39 0.23 -0.20 -13.37
CA ALA A 39 1.52 0.06 -12.74
C ALA A 39 1.48 -0.17 -11.22
N ALA A 40 0.41 0.25 -10.54
CA ALA A 40 0.23 -0.01 -9.11
C ALA A 40 0.06 -1.51 -8.82
N LEU A 41 -0.67 -2.24 -9.68
CA LEU A 41 -0.85 -3.68 -9.57
C LEU A 41 0.48 -4.44 -9.70
N GLU A 42 1.35 -4.05 -10.62
CA GLU A 42 2.68 -4.66 -10.75
C GLU A 42 3.50 -4.54 -9.47
N VAL A 43 3.44 -3.38 -8.80
CA VAL A 43 4.11 -3.17 -7.51
C VAL A 43 3.51 -4.06 -6.42
N ILE A 44 2.17 -4.13 -6.33
CA ILE A 44 1.48 -5.01 -5.37
C ILE A 44 1.90 -6.47 -5.58
N VAL A 45 1.88 -6.95 -6.83
CA VAL A 45 2.27 -8.32 -7.18
C VAL A 45 3.72 -8.58 -6.80
N ALA A 46 4.64 -7.65 -7.08
CA ALA A 46 6.04 -7.80 -6.71
C ALA A 46 6.22 -7.90 -5.19
N LEU A 47 5.50 -7.09 -4.41
CA LEU A 47 5.53 -7.14 -2.94
C LEU A 47 4.96 -8.46 -2.42
N MET A 48 3.78 -8.87 -2.90
CA MET A 48 3.14 -10.12 -2.49
C MET A 48 3.96 -11.36 -2.86
N SER A 49 4.73 -11.30 -3.96
CA SER A 49 5.57 -12.41 -4.40
C SER A 49 6.67 -12.80 -3.40
N LYS A 50 7.01 -11.90 -2.45
CA LYS A 50 7.98 -12.17 -1.38
C LYS A 50 7.47 -13.16 -0.33
N GLY A 51 6.16 -13.40 -0.27
CA GLY A 51 5.53 -14.36 0.64
C GLY A 51 5.43 -13.88 2.09
N GLU A 52 4.79 -14.71 2.92
CA GLU A 52 4.56 -14.41 4.34
C GLU A 52 5.88 -14.28 5.10
N GLY A 53 6.06 -13.16 5.79
CA GLY A 53 7.30 -12.84 6.51
C GLY A 53 8.47 -12.37 5.63
N GLY A 54 8.28 -12.28 4.30
CA GLY A 54 9.29 -11.79 3.35
C GLY A 54 9.31 -10.27 3.19
N LEU A 55 8.30 -9.56 3.72
CA LEU A 55 8.19 -8.11 3.68
C LEU A 55 8.94 -7.47 4.86
N THR A 56 9.65 -6.37 4.59
CA THR A 56 10.08 -5.48 5.67
C THR A 56 8.86 -4.73 6.22
N ALA A 57 8.98 -4.15 7.43
CA ALA A 57 7.94 -3.32 7.99
C ALA A 57 7.54 -2.16 7.07
N GLU A 58 8.51 -1.55 6.37
CA GLU A 58 8.26 -0.48 5.42
C GLU A 58 7.52 -0.94 4.16
N GLU A 59 7.85 -2.14 3.67
CA GLU A 59 7.21 -2.73 2.50
C GLU A 59 5.78 -3.19 2.81
N ASP A 60 5.55 -3.68 4.02
CA ASP A 60 4.22 -4.04 4.52
C ASP A 60 3.31 -2.79 4.60
N VAL A 61 3.83 -1.67 5.12
CA VAL A 61 3.11 -0.40 5.13
C VAL A 61 2.86 0.14 3.71
N LEU A 62 3.82 0.00 2.80
CA LEU A 62 3.62 0.38 1.39
C LEU A 62 2.54 -0.47 0.72
N LEU A 63 2.52 -1.78 0.95
CA LEU A 63 1.51 -2.70 0.43
C LEU A 63 0.11 -2.39 0.98
N ALA A 64 0.02 -2.08 2.28
CA ALA A 64 -1.22 -1.64 2.91
C ALA A 64 -1.75 -0.33 2.27
N LEU A 65 -0.87 0.62 1.97
CA LEU A 65 -1.23 1.87 1.31
C LEU A 65 -1.88 1.63 -0.06
N TYR A 66 -1.29 0.78 -0.91
CA TYR A 66 -1.86 0.43 -2.22
C TYR A 66 -3.19 -0.34 -2.13
N SER A 67 -3.36 -1.16 -1.09
CA SER A 67 -4.61 -1.92 -0.87
C SER A 67 -5.81 -1.02 -0.53
N ILE A 68 -5.57 0.12 0.13
CA ILE A 68 -6.61 1.11 0.42
C ILE A 68 -7.11 1.77 -0.88
N PHE A 69 -6.20 2.09 -1.81
CA PHE A 69 -6.56 2.71 -3.09
C PHE A 69 -7.47 1.81 -3.95
N GLN A 70 -7.22 0.50 -3.98
CA GLN A 70 -8.05 -0.49 -4.67
C GLN A 70 -9.49 -0.55 -4.12
N SER A 71 -9.65 -0.44 -2.80
CA SER A 71 -10.97 -0.44 -2.15
C SER A 71 -11.78 0.84 -2.42
N GLY A 72 -11.09 1.97 -2.64
CA GLY A 72 -11.70 3.22 -3.10
C GLY A 72 -12.17 3.16 -4.56
N SER A 73 -11.34 2.59 -5.45
CA SER A 73 -11.61 2.50 -6.89
C SER A 73 -12.87 1.68 -7.22
N LYS A 74 -13.11 0.56 -6.51
CA LYS A 74 -14.31 -0.26 -6.71
C LYS A 74 -15.65 0.39 -6.30
N ARG A 75 -15.62 1.51 -5.57
CA ARG A 75 -16.85 2.21 -5.15
C ARG A 75 -17.36 3.25 -6.16
N GLY A 76 -16.65 3.46 -7.27
CA GLY A 76 -17.06 4.36 -8.36
C GLY A 76 -17.77 3.69 -9.55
N LEU A 77 -17.86 2.36 -9.58
CA LEU A 77 -18.51 1.60 -10.65
C LEU A 77 -19.84 1.00 -10.15
N THR A 78 -20.81 1.87 -9.92
CA THR A 78 -22.24 1.49 -9.91
C THR A 78 -22.90 2.20 -11.07
N HIS A 79 -23.05 1.48 -12.19
CA HIS A 79 -24.02 1.81 -13.23
C HIS A 79 -25.25 0.94 -13.03
#